data_AF-A0A6P1ZBU4-F1
#
_entry.id   AF-A0A6P1ZBU4-F1
#
_cell.length_a   1.000
_cell.length_b   1.000
_cell.length_c   1.000
_cell.angle_alpha   90.00
_cell.angle_beta   90.00
_cell.angle_gamma   90.00
#
_symmetry.space_group_name_H-M   'P 1'
#
loop_
_entity.id
_entity.type
_entity.pdbx_description
1 polymer ?
#
loop_
_entity_poly.entity_id
_entity_poly.type
_entity_poly.pdbx_seq_one_letter_code
_entity_poly.pdbx_strand_id
1 'polypeptide(L)' 'MTARYGWSYAPESGSALAVLAATWLGRHEATAETCAQPQLPGIQAYIMMARTESPRNDGFHATI' A
#
# COMPACT_ATOMS: atom_id res chain seq x y z
N MET A 1 24.30 13.02 17.30
CA MET A 1 23.09 12.56 16.58
C MET A 1 22.28 11.70 17.53
N THR A 2 21.01 12.03 17.75
CA THR A 2 20.09 11.22 18.57
C THR A 2 19.40 10.19 17.69
N ALA A 3 19.35 8.92 18.11
CA ALA A 3 18.68 7.87 17.34
C ALA A 3 17.16 8.13 17.27
N ARG A 4 16.56 7.91 16.09
CA ARG A 4 15.09 7.89 15.92
C ARG A 4 14.64 6.45 15.78
N TYR A 5 13.79 6.01 16.70
CA TYR A 5 13.13 4.71 16.62
C TYR A 5 11.84 4.85 15.82
N GLY A 6 11.57 3.90 14.95
CA GLY A 6 10.32 3.77 14.21
C GLY A 6 9.72 2.40 14.44
N TRP A 7 8.39 2.33 14.42
CA TRP A 7 7.66 1.07 14.42
C TRP A 7 6.64 1.09 13.29
N SER A 8 6.65 0.06 12.45
CA SER A 8 5.61 -0.20 11.48
C SER A 8 4.46 -0.97 12.14
N TYR A 9 3.24 -0.46 11.99
CA TYR A 9 2.04 -1.17 12.38
C TYR A 9 1.56 -2.04 11.20
N ALA A 10 1.37 -3.33 11.45
CA ALA A 10 0.71 -4.24 10.52
C ALA A 10 -0.76 -4.42 10.97
N PRO A 11 -1.75 -4.12 10.11
CA PRO A 11 -3.15 -4.33 10.46
C PRO A 11 -3.46 -5.82 10.62
N GLU A 12 -4.46 -6.13 11.45
CA GLU A 12 -5.01 -7.49 11.55
C GLU A 12 -5.55 -7.96 10.20
N SER A 13 -5.29 -9.22 9.84
CA SER A 13 -5.75 -9.80 8.58
C SER A 13 -7.27 -9.76 8.46
N GLY A 14 -7.77 -9.33 7.30
CA GLY A 14 -9.22 -9.18 7.07
C GLY A 14 -9.86 -7.97 7.75
N SER A 15 -9.12 -7.18 8.54
CA SER A 15 -9.63 -5.92 9.08
C SER A 15 -9.94 -4.93 7.96
N ALA A 16 -10.82 -3.96 8.23
CA ALA A 16 -11.15 -2.90 7.27
C ALA A 16 -9.91 -2.14 6.78
N LEU A 17 -8.90 -1.96 7.65
CA LEU A 17 -7.65 -1.32 7.29
C LEU A 17 -6.79 -2.19 6.36
N ALA A 18 -6.73 -3.51 6.58
CA ALA A 18 -6.04 -4.43 5.69
C ALA A 18 -6.67 -4.45 4.30
N VAL A 19 -8.01 -4.52 4.24
CA VAL A 19 -8.76 -4.48 2.97
C VAL A 19 -8.53 -3.15 2.24
N LEU A 20 -8.61 -2.03 2.96
CA LEU A 20 -8.32 -0.71 2.39
C LEU A 20 -6.89 -0.66 1.85
N ALA A 21 -5.88 -1.09 2.62
CA ALA A 21 -4.51 -1.11 2.16
C ALA A 21 -4.31 -1.97 0.90
N ALA A 22 -4.89 -3.18 0.85
CA ALA A 22 -4.82 -4.07 -0.31
C ALA A 22 -5.46 -3.46 -1.58
N THR A 23 -6.61 -2.79 -1.43
CA THR A 23 -7.25 -2.07 -2.56
C THR A 23 -6.39 -0.93 -3.08
N TRP A 24 -5.80 -0.12 -2.21
CA TRP A 24 -4.87 0.94 -2.64
C TRP A 24 -3.62 0.37 -3.30
N LEU A 25 -3.10 -0.74 -2.78
CA LEU A 25 -1.94 -1.44 -3.32
C LEU A 25 -2.20 -2.08 -4.69
N GLY A 26 -3.43 -2.51 -4.93
CA GLY A 26 -3.84 -3.29 -6.10
C GLY A 26 -3.56 -4.79 -5.97
N ARG A 27 -3.17 -5.25 -4.77
CA ARG A 27 -2.96 -6.68 -4.46
C ARG A 27 -3.07 -6.94 -2.97
N HIS A 28 -3.40 -8.17 -2.61
CA HIS A 28 -3.31 -8.67 -1.25
C HIS A 28 -1.83 -8.89 -0.87
N GLU A 29 -1.42 -8.45 0.31
CA GLU A 29 -0.02 -8.49 0.76
C GLU A 29 0.50 -9.91 1.01
N ALA A 30 -0.33 -10.79 1.59
CA ALA A 30 0.02 -12.18 1.86
C ALA A 30 -0.11 -13.13 0.65
N THR A 31 -1.20 -13.02 -0.14
CA THR A 31 -1.50 -13.99 -1.21
C THR A 31 -1.07 -13.54 -2.61
N ALA A 32 -0.70 -12.26 -2.77
CA ALA A 32 -0.42 -11.61 -4.05
C ALA A 32 -1.61 -11.60 -5.04
N GLU A 33 -2.81 -11.96 -4.61
CA GLU A 33 -4.02 -11.86 -5.43
C GLU A 33 -4.30 -10.41 -5.80
N THR A 34 -4.66 -10.17 -7.07
CA THR A 34 -4.94 -8.82 -7.57
C THR A 34 -6.21 -8.25 -6.92
N CYS A 35 -6.15 -6.98 -6.53
CA CYS A 35 -7.30 -6.22 -6.02
C CYS A 35 -7.62 -5.05 -6.95
N ALA A 36 -8.90 -4.67 -7.02
CA ALA A 36 -9.29 -3.48 -7.75
C ALA A 36 -8.79 -2.21 -7.03
N GLN A 37 -8.01 -1.39 -7.73
CA GLN A 37 -7.56 -0.10 -7.21
C GLN A 37 -8.65 0.97 -7.31
N PRO A 38 -8.71 1.92 -6.36
CA PRO A 38 -9.65 3.03 -6.43
C PRO A 38 -9.38 3.89 -7.67
N GLN A 39 -10.46 4.35 -8.31
CA GLN A 39 -10.39 5.37 -9.35
C GLN A 39 -10.40 6.75 -8.69
N LEU A 40 -9.31 7.50 -8.85
CA LEU A 40 -9.17 8.84 -8.27
C LEU A 40 -9.41 9.89 -9.35
N PRO A 41 -10.35 10.83 -9.16
CA PRO A 41 -10.58 11.90 -10.13
C PRO A 41 -9.29 12.67 -10.46
N GLY A 42 -8.97 12.79 -11.74
CA GLY A 42 -7.75 13.47 -12.20
C GLY A 42 -6.48 12.62 -12.16
N ILE A 43 -6.52 11.38 -11.68
CA ILE A 43 -5.40 10.44 -11.71
C ILE A 43 -5.81 9.22 -12.54
N GLN A 44 -5.10 8.99 -13.63
CA GLN A 44 -5.35 7.84 -14.50
C GLN A 44 -5.00 6.54 -13.80
N ALA A 45 -5.78 5.48 -14.03
CA ALA A 45 -5.61 4.18 -13.37
C ALA A 45 -4.19 3.60 -13.54
N TYR A 46 -3.59 3.75 -14.73
CA TYR A 46 -2.23 3.27 -14.99
C TYR A 46 -1.16 3.96 -14.13
N ILE A 47 -1.41 5.22 -13.73
CA ILE A 47 -0.49 5.98 -12.87
C ILE A 47 -0.52 5.38 -11.45
N MET A 48 -1.70 5.07 -10.93
CA MET A 48 -1.86 4.41 -9.62
C MET A 48 -1.15 3.05 -9.61
N MET A 49 -1.39 2.23 -10.63
CA MET A 49 -0.77 0.91 -10.77
C MET A 49 0.76 1.01 -10.81
N ALA A 50 1.32 1.90 -11.65
CA ALA A 50 2.76 2.10 -11.76
C ALA A 50 3.40 2.63 -10.46
N ARG A 51 2.64 3.37 -9.64
CA ARG A 51 3.12 3.89 -8.35
C ARG A 51 3.19 2.81 -7.27
N THR A 52 2.32 1.81 -7.30
CA THR A 52 2.24 0.75 -6.28
C THR A 52 2.78 -0.61 -6.73
N GLU A 53 3.26 -0.72 -7.97
CA GLU A 53 3.83 -1.95 -8.54
C GLU A 53 4.96 -2.52 -7.66
N SER A 54 5.91 -1.68 -7.26
CA SER A 54 7.07 -2.08 -6.46
C SER A 54 7.17 -1.25 -5.18
N PRO A 55 7.64 -1.83 -4.04
CA PRO A 55 7.97 -1.08 -2.84
C PRO A 55 8.96 0.05 -3.12
N ARG A 56 8.74 1.20 -2.49
CA ARG A 56 9.57 2.39 -2.62
C ARG A 56 9.69 3.06 -1.25
N ASN A 57 10.80 3.76 -1.03
CA ASN A 57 11.12 4.44 0.24
C ASN A 57 10.10 5.52 0.65
N ASP A 58 9.19 5.91 -0.26
CA ASP A 58 8.08 6.82 -0.01
C ASP A 58 6.75 6.21 -0.49
N GLY A 59 5.71 6.26 0.35
CA GLY A 59 4.33 5.89 0.00
C GLY A 59 3.72 4.76 0.84
N PHE A 60 2.72 4.06 0.26
CA PHE A 60 1.98 2.95 0.91
C PHE A 60 2.86 1.74 1.26
N HIS A 61 4.06 1.67 0.71
CA HIS A 61 5.04 0.61 0.99
C HIS A 61 6.07 1.06 2.03
N ALA A 62 5.60 1.61 3.16
CA ALA A 62 6.45 2.12 4.23
C ALA A 62 7.57 1.12 4.61
N THR A 63 8.69 1.26 3.93
CA THR A 63 9.95 0.57 4.16
C THR A 63 10.96 1.69 4.00
N ILE A 64 11.34 2.27 5.13
CA ILE A 64 12.49 3.16 5.24
C ILE A 64 13.75 2.31 5.01
#